data_AF-A0A8D8AQA9-F1
#
_entry.id   AF-A0A8D8AQA9-F1
#
_cell.length_a   1.000
_cell.length_b   1.000
_cell.length_c   1.000
_cell.angle_alpha   90.00
_cell.angle_beta   90.00
_cell.angle_gamma   90.00
#
_symmetry.space_group_name_H-M   'P 1'
#
loop_
_entity.id
_entity.type
_entity.pdbx_description
1 polymer ?
#
loop_
_entity_poly.entity_id
_entity_poly.type
_entity_poly.pdbx_seq_one_letter_code
_entity_poly.pdbx_strand_id
1 'polypeptide(L)'
;MADRKKEQSAAVKLYLILYNAAQFLGWFYIFVQFVLHFFVEGKPREALWARVGSAVYFFQVISFLEFFHALFRLVPSNALITLAQVFGRSMVVVAAIDATPTGKLSPGVPLCVFCW
;
A
#
# COMPACT_ATOMS: atom_id res chain seq x y z
N MET A 1 16.84 -19.13 -30.54
CA MET A 1 17.45 -17.86 -30.08
C MET A 1 17.47 -17.91 -28.57
N ALA A 2 18.64 -18.08 -27.96
CA ALA A 2 18.77 -18.14 -26.50
C ALA A 2 18.44 -16.75 -25.93
N ASP A 3 17.32 -16.65 -25.22
CA ASP A 3 16.92 -15.46 -24.49
C ASP A 3 17.99 -15.20 -23.41
N ARG A 4 18.88 -14.23 -23.67
CA ARG A 4 19.85 -13.80 -22.66
C ARG A 4 19.03 -13.16 -21.53
N LYS A 5 18.74 -13.93 -20.47
CA LYS A 5 18.34 -13.36 -19.18
C LYS A 5 19.42 -12.34 -18.79
N LYS A 6 19.14 -11.06 -19.03
CA LYS A 6 19.96 -9.96 -18.50
C LYS A 6 19.90 -10.12 -16.98
N GLU A 7 20.98 -10.58 -16.36
CA GLU A 7 21.08 -10.57 -14.92
C GLU A 7 20.82 -9.14 -14.44
N GLN A 8 19.86 -8.98 -13.54
CA GLN A 8 19.60 -7.68 -12.93
C GLN A 8 20.87 -7.20 -12.23
N SER A 9 21.28 -5.98 -12.56
CA SER A 9 22.40 -5.32 -11.91
C SER A 9 22.20 -5.31 -10.38
N ALA A 10 23.30 -5.47 -9.64
CA ALA A 10 23.28 -5.44 -8.17
C ALA A 10 22.63 -4.16 -7.62
N ALA A 11 22.78 -3.03 -8.32
CA ALA A 11 22.15 -1.76 -7.96
C ALA A 11 20.61 -1.85 -8.00
N VAL A 12 20.04 -2.53 -9.01
CA VAL A 12 18.58 -2.72 -9.13
C VAL A 12 18.07 -3.63 -8.01
N LYS A 13 18.80 -4.70 -7.69
CA LYS A 13 18.46 -5.60 -6.59
C LYS A 13 18.45 -4.87 -5.25
N LEU A 14 19.49 -4.07 -4.97
CA LEU A 14 19.58 -3.27 -3.75
C LEU A 14 18.43 -2.25 -3.67
N TYR A 15 18.14 -1.55 -4.76
CA TYR A 15 16.99 -0.62 -4.83
C TYR A 15 15.67 -1.33 -4.50
N LEU A 16 15.40 -2.48 -5.11
CA LEU A 16 14.17 -3.24 -4.86
C LEU A 16 14.08 -3.72 -3.40
N ILE A 17 15.19 -4.13 -2.80
CA ILE A 17 15.23 -4.52 -1.38
C ILE A 17 14.87 -3.31 -0.50
N LEU A 18 15.49 -2.16 -0.73
CA LEU A 18 15.22 -0.94 0.03
C LEU A 18 13.78 -0.47 -0.14
N TYR A 19 13.24 -0.54 -1.35
CA TYR A 19 11.83 -0.22 -1.63
C TYR A 19 10.87 -1.13 -0.87
N ASN A 20 11.07 -2.46 -0.95
CA ASN A 20 10.22 -3.42 -0.25
C ASN A 20 10.33 -3.27 1.27
N ALA A 21 11.53 -3.02 1.79
CA ALA A 21 11.74 -2.76 3.21
C ALA A 21 11.01 -1.48 3.67
N ALA A 22 11.08 -0.40 2.88
CA ALA A 22 10.36 0.84 3.18
C ALA A 22 8.84 0.65 3.16
N GLN A 23 8.30 -0.07 2.18
CA GLN A 23 6.89 -0.43 2.12
C GLN A 23 6.49 -1.28 3.33
N PHE A 24 7.24 -2.33 3.65
CA PHE A 24 6.99 -3.18 4.81
C PHE A 24 6.97 -2.39 6.11
N LEU A 25 7.98 -1.54 6.36
CA LEU A 25 8.05 -0.70 7.54
C LEU A 25 6.90 0.30 7.62
N GLY A 26 6.47 0.85 6.48
CA GLY A 26 5.33 1.74 6.37
C GLY A 26 4.00 1.09 6.79
N TRP A 27 3.69 -0.06 6.20
CA TRP A 27 2.48 -0.82 6.54
C TRP A 27 2.56 -1.38 7.96
N PHE A 28 3.73 -1.80 8.42
CA PHE A 28 3.92 -2.20 9.82
C PHE A 28 3.67 -1.05 10.79
N TYR A 29 4.12 0.17 10.47
CA TYR A 29 3.79 1.35 11.26
C TYR A 29 2.28 1.61 11.33
N ILE A 30 1.58 1.53 10.19
CA ILE A 30 0.11 1.67 10.13
C ILE A 30 -0.57 0.60 11.00
N PHE A 31 -0.10 -0.64 10.93
CA PHE A 31 -0.62 -1.73 11.75
C PHE A 31 -0.41 -1.49 13.25
N VAL A 32 0.77 -1.00 13.66
CA VAL A 32 1.02 -0.62 15.07
C VAL A 32 0.08 0.50 15.50
N GLN A 33 -0.14 1.53 14.67
CA GLN A 33 -1.11 2.59 14.98
C GLN A 33 -2.53 2.05 15.10
N PHE A 34 -2.93 1.09 14.26
CA PHE A 34 -4.21 0.40 14.36
C PHE A 34 -4.35 -0.35 15.69
N VAL A 35 -3.34 -1.13 16.08
CA VAL A 35 -3.34 -1.89 17.34
C VAL A 35 -3.41 -0.94 18.54
N LEU A 36 -2.59 0.11 18.54
CA LEU A 36 -2.61 1.12 19.61
C LEU A 36 -3.97 1.80 19.73
N HIS A 37 -4.60 2.14 18.61
CA HIS A 37 -5.90 2.82 18.58
C HIS A 37 -7.00 2.00 19.25
N PHE A 38 -7.10 0.71 18.93
CA PHE A 38 -8.19 -0.14 19.43
C PHE A 38 -7.87 -0.85 20.74
N PHE A 39 -6.68 -1.44 20.87
CA PHE A 39 -6.38 -2.35 21.99
C PHE A 39 -5.69 -1.68 23.17
N VAL A 40 -5.05 -0.53 22.95
CA VAL A 40 -4.36 0.21 24.02
C VAL A 40 -5.15 1.45 24.44
N GLU A 41 -5.59 2.26 23.48
CA GLU A 41 -6.29 3.51 23.77
C GLU A 41 -7.83 3.36 23.84
N GLY A 42 -8.38 2.27 23.31
CA GLY A 42 -9.84 2.03 23.31
C GLY A 42 -10.63 3.09 22.53
N LYS A 43 -10.03 3.72 21.52
CA LYS A 43 -10.66 4.81 20.77
C LYS A 43 -11.76 4.31 19.83
N PRO A 44 -12.79 5.13 19.57
CA PRO A 44 -13.84 4.79 18.63
C PRO A 44 -13.28 4.61 17.21
N ARG A 45 -13.91 3.72 16.43
CA ARG A 45 -13.51 3.39 15.05
C ARG A 45 -13.55 4.61 14.13
N GLU A 46 -14.43 5.56 14.41
CA GLU A 46 -14.63 6.81 13.67
C GLU A 46 -13.38 7.71 13.69
N ALA A 47 -12.56 7.57 14.74
CA ALA A 47 -11.31 8.32 14.88
C ALA A 47 -10.10 7.64 14.24
N LEU A 48 -10.23 6.40 13.74
CA LEU A 48 -9.12 5.64 13.16
C LEU A 48 -8.56 6.34 11.91
N TRP A 49 -9.43 6.75 10.99
CA TRP A 49 -9.00 7.36 9.73
C TRP A 49 -8.23 8.66 9.94
N ALA A 50 -8.59 9.45 10.96
CA ALA A 50 -7.85 10.66 11.32
C ALA A 50 -6.41 10.37 11.77
N ARG A 51 -6.15 9.16 12.30
CA ARG A 51 -4.83 8.74 12.76
C ARG A 51 -3.98 8.13 11.65
N VAL A 52 -4.56 7.23 10.85
CA VAL A 52 -3.80 6.42 9.87
C VAL A 52 -4.00 6.85 8.42
N GLY A 53 -5.02 7.65 8.12
CA GLY A 53 -5.44 7.94 6.74
C GLY A 53 -4.36 8.62 5.90
N SER A 54 -3.61 9.56 6.48
CA SER A 54 -2.50 10.22 5.79
C SER A 54 -1.36 9.26 5.44
N ALA A 55 -1.01 8.36 6.36
CA ALA A 55 0.00 7.32 6.14
C ALA A 55 -0.47 6.31 5.08
N VAL A 56 -1.71 5.83 5.18
CA VAL A 56 -2.32 4.92 4.19
C VAL A 56 -2.28 5.56 2.81
N TYR A 57 -2.75 6.80 2.67
CA TYR A 57 -2.74 7.50 1.38
C TYR A 57 -1.32 7.60 0.81
N PHE A 58 -0.34 7.98 1.63
CA PHE A 58 1.05 8.12 1.21
C PHE A 58 1.65 6.79 0.71
N PHE A 59 1.54 5.71 1.48
CA PHE A 59 2.08 4.41 1.08
C PHE A 59 1.34 3.83 -0.12
N GLN A 60 0.04 4.06 -0.23
CA GLN A 60 -0.77 3.63 -1.37
C GLN A 60 -0.36 4.31 -2.68
N VAL A 61 -0.04 5.60 -2.65
CA VAL A 61 0.50 6.34 -3.80
C VAL A 61 1.89 5.81 -4.18
N ILE A 62 2.76 5.58 -3.19
CA ILE A 62 4.09 5.00 -3.44
C ILE A 62 3.99 3.60 -4.05
N SER A 63 2.97 2.80 -3.70
CA SER A 63 2.77 1.48 -4.29
C SER A 63 2.56 1.50 -5.81
N PHE A 64 2.20 2.63 -6.43
CA PHE A 64 2.19 2.73 -7.89
C PHE A 64 3.57 2.53 -8.52
N LEU A 65 4.66 2.68 -7.76
CA LEU A 65 6.01 2.31 -8.23
C LEU A 65 6.11 0.82 -8.61
N GLU A 66 5.32 -0.07 -8.00
CA GLU A 66 5.27 -1.49 -8.37
C GLU A 66 4.80 -1.69 -9.80
N PHE A 67 3.84 -0.87 -10.26
CA PHE A 67 3.41 -0.88 -11.65
C PHE A 67 4.57 -0.51 -12.57
N PHE A 68 5.34 0.52 -12.24
CA PHE A 68 6.52 0.91 -13.03
C PHE A 68 7.63 -0.15 -12.98
N HIS A 69 7.84 -0.81 -11.83
CA HIS A 69 8.80 -1.92 -11.73
C HIS A 69 8.43 -3.08 -12.64
N ALA A 70 7.15 -3.42 -12.73
CA ALA A 70 6.66 -4.43 -13.67
C ALA A 70 6.72 -3.95 -15.13
N LEU A 71 6.35 -2.70 -15.40
CA LEU A 71 6.35 -2.09 -16.74
C LEU A 71 7.76 -2.06 -17.36
N PHE A 72 8.77 -1.69 -16.57
CA PHE A 72 10.17 -1.66 -17.00
C PHE A 72 10.88 -3.02 -16.88
N ARG A 73 10.13 -4.10 -16.58
CA ARG A 73 10.66 -5.46 -16.36
C ARG A 73 11.79 -5.53 -15.32
N LEU A 74 11.73 -4.67 -14.30
CA LEU A 74 12.57 -4.81 -13.11
C LEU A 74 12.12 -6.02 -12.27
N VAL A 75 10.86 -6.42 -12.40
CA VAL A 75 10.31 -7.61 -11.73
C VAL A 75 9.57 -8.42 -12.80
N PRO A 76 9.65 -9.76 -12.79
CA PRO A 76 9.01 -10.63 -13.79
C PRO A 76 7.47 -10.73 -13.60
N SER A 77 6.80 -9.62 -13.33
CA SER A 77 5.35 -9.55 -13.10
C SER A 77 4.62 -8.95 -14.28
N ASN A 78 3.34 -9.29 -14.45
CA ASN A 78 2.48 -8.69 -15.47
C ASN A 78 2.06 -7.28 -15.02
N ALA A 79 2.54 -6.25 -15.74
CA ALA A 79 2.28 -4.86 -15.41
C ALA A 79 0.79 -4.50 -15.33
N LEU A 80 -0.08 -5.10 -16.16
CA LEU A 80 -1.52 -4.83 -16.11
C LEU A 80 -2.17 -5.40 -14.85
N ILE A 81 -1.71 -6.57 -14.39
CA ILE A 81 -2.20 -7.17 -13.14
C ILE A 81 -1.72 -6.33 -11.95
N THR A 82 -0.44 -5.94 -11.94
CA THR A 82 0.09 -5.06 -10.89
C THR A 82 -0.62 -3.71 -10.87
N LEU A 83 -0.93 -3.13 -12.03
CA LEU A 83 -1.73 -1.90 -12.13
C LEU A 83 -3.11 -2.11 -11.50
N ALA A 84 -3.82 -3.17 -11.86
CA ALA A 84 -5.16 -3.45 -11.31
C ALA A 84 -5.12 -3.61 -9.78
N GLN A 85 -4.06 -4.21 -9.24
CA GLN A 85 -3.87 -4.38 -7.79
C GLN A 85 -3.63 -3.06 -7.06
N VAL A 86 -2.71 -2.23 -7.54
CA VAL A 86 -2.38 -0.94 -6.90
C VAL A 86 -3.50 0.09 -7.10
N PHE A 87 -4.10 0.10 -8.29
CA PHE A 87 -5.23 0.95 -8.61
C PHE A 87 -6.47 0.57 -7.80
N GLY A 88 -6.80 -0.74 -7.73
CA GLY A 88 -7.95 -1.23 -6.97
C GLY A 88 -7.92 -0.81 -5.50
N ARG A 89 -6.77 -0.95 -4.84
CA ARG A 89 -6.58 -0.48 -3.45
C ARG A 89 -6.71 1.05 -3.32
N SER A 90 -6.11 1.79 -4.25
CA SER A 90 -6.17 3.27 -4.26
C SER A 90 -7.59 3.81 -4.47
N MET A 91 -8.40 3.11 -5.27
CA MET A 91 -9.80 3.47 -5.48
C MET A 91 -10.65 3.30 -4.22
N VAL A 92 -10.34 2.33 -3.35
CA VAL A 92 -11.02 2.24 -2.04
C VAL A 92 -10.70 3.48 -1.19
N VAL A 93 -9.45 3.94 -1.18
CA VAL A 93 -9.06 5.15 -0.43
C VAL A 93 -9.74 6.40 -1.00
N VAL A 94 -9.57 6.67 -2.29
CA VAL A 94 -10.01 7.94 -2.88
C VAL A 94 -11.52 7.95 -3.15
N ALA A 95 -12.05 6.89 -3.78
CA ALA A 95 -13.45 6.87 -4.22
C ALA A 95 -14.41 6.36 -3.15
N ALA A 96 -14.03 5.38 -2.32
CA ALA A 96 -14.94 4.88 -1.28
C ALA A 96 -14.84 5.67 0.03
N ILE A 97 -13.62 5.99 0.49
CA ILE A 97 -13.41 6.65 1.79
C ILE A 97 -13.45 8.17 1.69
N ASP A 98 -12.71 8.78 0.76
CA ASP A 98 -12.60 10.25 0.68
C ASP A 98 -13.73 10.93 -0.10
N ALA A 99 -14.27 10.32 -1.16
CA ALA A 99 -15.36 10.92 -1.94
C ALA A 99 -16.71 10.92 -1.20
N THR A 100 -16.85 10.15 -0.12
CA THR A 100 -18.10 10.05 0.65
C THR A 100 -17.95 10.70 2.03
N PRO A 101 -18.85 11.63 2.44
CA PRO A 101 -18.77 12.28 3.76
C PRO A 101 -18.79 11.30 4.95
N THR A 102 -19.52 10.19 4.81
CA THR A 102 -19.65 9.14 5.83
C THR A 102 -18.67 7.98 5.64
N GLY A 103 -17.88 7.96 4.55
CA GLY A 103 -16.97 6.87 4.22
C GLY A 103 -15.93 6.62 5.31
N LYS A 104 -15.43 7.70 5.92
CA LYS A 104 -14.45 7.68 7.02
C LYS A 104 -14.98 7.10 8.33
N LEU A 105 -16.31 7.12 8.50
CA LEU A 105 -17.01 6.60 9.67
C LEU A 105 -17.47 5.15 9.47
N SER A 106 -17.31 4.61 8.26
CA SER A 106 -17.77 3.29 7.91
C SER A 106 -17.04 2.20 8.71
N PRO A 107 -17.74 1.15 9.16
CA PRO A 107 -17.10 -0.02 9.77
C PRO A 107 -16.17 -0.77 8.79
N GLY A 108 -16.21 -0.45 7.49
CA GLY A 108 -15.28 -0.98 6.51
C GLY A 108 -13.84 -0.45 6.66
N VAL A 109 -13.65 0.77 7.20
CA VAL A 109 -12.31 1.39 7.29
C VAL A 109 -11.35 0.57 8.18
N PRO A 110 -11.74 0.15 9.40
CA PRO A 110 -10.89 -0.74 10.21
C PRO A 110 -10.55 -2.05 9.50
N LEU A 111 -11.49 -2.64 8.76
CA LEU A 111 -11.25 -3.88 8.01
C LEU A 111 -10.23 -3.68 6.89
N CYS A 112 -10.37 -2.61 6.11
CA CYS A 112 -9.41 -2.27 5.06
C CYS A 112 -8.00 -2.06 5.63
N VAL A 113 -7.88 -1.28 6.70
CA VAL A 113 -6.59 -1.01 7.36
C VAL A 113 -5.97 -2.27 7.97
N PHE A 114 -6.78 -3.21 8.44
CA PHE A 114 -6.29 -4.48 8.97
C PHE A 114 -5.83 -5.45 7.86
N CYS A 115 -6.48 -5.42 6.70
CA CYS A 115 -6.19 -6.31 5.58
C CYS A 115 -5.07 -5.84 4.66
N TRP A 116 -4.80 -4.53 4.61
CA TRP A 116 -3.71 -3.94 3.84
C TRP A 116 -2.38 -4.01 4.60
#